data_AF-A0A452ECU5-F1
#
_entry.id   AF-A0A452ECU5-F1
#
_cell.length_a   1.000
_cell.length_b   1.000
_cell.length_c   1.000
_cell.angle_alpha   90.00
_cell.angle_beta   90.00
_cell.angle_gamma   90.00
#
_symmetry.space_group_name_H-M   'P 1'
#
loop_
_entity.id
_entity.type
_entity.pdbx_description
1 polymer ?
#
loop_
_entity_poly.entity_id
_entity_poly.type
_entity_poly.pdbx_seq_one_letter_code
_entity_poly.pdbx_strand_id
1 'polypeptide(L)'
;MVHAFLIHTLRAAKAEEGLCRVLYSCFFGAENSPNDPQPHGAERDRLLRKEQILAVARQVESMFQLQQQACGRHAVDLQPQSSDDPVALHEAPCGVFRLAPGDPFQEPRIVVWLGVLSIGFALVLDTHENLLLVESTLRLLARLLLDHLRLLVPGVCSNSSPLC
;
A
#
# COMPACT_ATOMS: atom_id res chain seq x y z
N MET A 1 5.15 -2.56 17.54
CA MET A 1 5.99 -1.78 16.64
C MET A 1 5.52 -1.97 15.20
N VAL A 2 5.92 -1.09 14.28
CA VAL A 2 5.76 -1.34 12.83
C VAL A 2 6.88 -2.28 12.40
N HIS A 3 6.55 -3.38 11.74
CA HIS A 3 7.50 -4.34 11.19
C HIS A 3 7.89 -4.01 9.75
N ALA A 4 6.91 -3.62 8.93
CA ALA A 4 7.16 -3.25 7.53
C ALA A 4 6.12 -2.27 6.99
N PHE A 5 6.52 -1.49 6.00
CA PHE A 5 5.66 -0.68 5.16
C PHE A 5 5.84 -1.09 3.71
N LEU A 6 4.75 -1.18 2.95
CA LEU A 6 4.81 -1.45 1.52
C LEU A 6 3.80 -0.61 0.73
N ILE A 7 4.18 -0.36 -0.52
CA ILE A 7 3.35 0.24 -1.56
C ILE A 7 3.28 -0.76 -2.71
N HIS A 8 2.09 -1.11 -3.17
CA HIS A 8 1.88 -2.04 -4.26
C HIS A 8 0.76 -1.58 -5.19
N THR A 9 0.65 -2.20 -6.35
CA THR A 9 -0.47 -1.97 -7.27
C THR A 9 -1.71 -2.73 -6.82
N LEU A 10 -2.88 -2.12 -6.98
CA LEU A 10 -4.19 -2.77 -6.83
C LEU A 10 -4.83 -2.93 -8.20
N ARG A 11 -5.30 -4.14 -8.51
CA ARG A 11 -6.01 -4.38 -9.77
C ARG A 11 -7.45 -3.90 -9.71
N ALA A 12 -7.86 -3.15 -10.72
CA ALA A 12 -9.26 -2.90 -11.02
C ALA A 12 -9.90 -4.16 -11.60
N ALA A 13 -11.14 -4.48 -11.22
CA ALA A 13 -11.83 -5.74 -11.57
C ALA A 13 -11.90 -6.08 -13.08
N LYS A 14 -11.57 -5.14 -13.97
CA LYS A 14 -11.62 -5.29 -15.43
C LYS A 14 -10.26 -5.06 -16.14
N ALA A 15 -9.20 -4.78 -15.39
CA ALA A 15 -7.86 -4.66 -15.97
C ALA A 15 -7.29 -6.07 -16.21
N GLU A 16 -6.88 -6.32 -17.45
CA GLU A 16 -6.11 -7.49 -17.90
C GLU A 16 -5.05 -7.91 -16.88
N GLU A 17 -4.74 -9.20 -16.84
CA GLU A 17 -3.93 -9.99 -15.90
C GLU A 17 -2.61 -9.36 -15.41
N GLY A 18 -2.69 -8.24 -14.70
CA GLY A 18 -1.54 -7.54 -14.13
C GLY A 18 -1.18 -8.14 -12.78
N LEU A 19 -0.05 -8.80 -12.68
CA LEU A 19 0.46 -9.35 -11.41
C LEU A 19 0.52 -8.27 -10.32
N CYS A 20 0.15 -8.62 -9.08
CA CYS A 20 0.35 -7.78 -7.90
C CYS A 20 1.82 -7.35 -7.82
N ARG A 21 2.10 -6.08 -8.13
CA ARG A 21 3.46 -5.55 -8.19
C ARG A 21 3.74 -4.71 -6.96
N VAL A 22 4.74 -5.11 -6.19
CA VAL A 22 5.30 -4.29 -5.10
C VAL A 22 6.15 -3.19 -5.73
N LEU A 23 5.79 -1.94 -5.45
CA LEU A 23 6.48 -0.74 -5.93
C LEU A 23 7.56 -0.30 -4.95
N TYR A 24 7.28 -0.46 -3.65
CA TYR A 24 8.18 -0.10 -2.57
C TYR A 24 7.95 -1.02 -1.38
N SER A 25 9.01 -1.37 -0.66
CA SER A 25 8.93 -2.00 0.65
C SER A 25 10.07 -1.56 1.55
N CYS A 26 9.77 -1.42 2.84
CA CYS A 26 10.73 -1.07 3.88
C CYS A 26 10.43 -1.88 5.13
N PHE A 27 11.47 -2.45 5.75
CA PHE A 27 11.37 -3.20 6.99
C PHE A 27 11.95 -2.38 8.15
N PHE A 28 11.25 -2.34 9.27
CA PHE A 28 11.62 -1.64 10.48
C PHE A 28 11.88 -2.69 11.58
N GLY A 29 13.14 -3.05 11.78
CA GLY A 29 13.54 -4.08 12.75
C GLY A 29 15.06 -4.22 12.87
N ALA A 30 15.51 -4.76 14.01
CA ALA A 30 16.93 -4.96 14.36
C ALA A 30 17.64 -6.05 13.52
N GLU A 31 16.88 -6.84 12.76
CA GLU A 31 17.35 -7.85 11.79
C GLU A 31 18.13 -7.27 10.59
N ASN A 32 18.28 -5.93 10.56
CA ASN A 32 19.19 -5.21 9.67
C ASN A 32 20.55 -5.00 10.31
N SER A 33 21.02 -5.92 11.16
CA SER A 33 22.43 -5.94 11.54
C SER A 33 23.23 -6.26 10.26
N PRO A 34 24.09 -5.36 9.75
CA PRO A 34 24.94 -5.62 8.59
C PRO A 34 26.08 -6.61 8.90
N ASN A 35 25.99 -7.34 10.01
CA ASN A 35 27.11 -8.01 10.67
C ASN A 35 27.14 -9.52 10.50
N ASP A 36 26.27 -10.13 9.68
CA ASP A 36 26.41 -11.55 9.36
C ASP A 36 27.27 -11.72 8.07
N PRO A 37 28.51 -12.25 8.15
CA PRO A 37 29.48 -12.18 7.05
C PRO A 37 29.27 -13.26 5.97
N GLN A 38 28.11 -13.93 5.92
CA GLN A 38 27.89 -15.05 5.01
C GLN A 38 27.03 -14.65 3.80
N PRO A 39 27.62 -14.53 2.59
CA PRO A 39 26.94 -14.00 1.41
C PRO A 39 25.70 -14.80 0.99
N HIS A 40 25.66 -16.11 1.28
CA HIS A 40 24.52 -16.98 0.95
C HIS A 40 23.34 -16.85 1.93
N GLY A 41 23.59 -16.44 3.18
CA GLY A 41 22.53 -16.18 4.16
C GLY A 41 21.75 -14.91 3.82
N ALA A 42 22.48 -13.83 3.53
CA ALA A 42 21.90 -12.54 3.18
C ALA A 42 21.01 -12.59 1.92
N GLU A 43 21.39 -13.36 0.90
CA GLU A 43 20.56 -13.53 -0.30
C GLU A 43 19.28 -14.32 0.00
N ARG A 44 19.37 -15.40 0.76
CA ARG A 44 18.23 -16.21 1.15
C ARG A 44 17.25 -15.41 2.01
N ASP A 45 17.76 -14.62 2.96
CA ASP A 45 16.94 -13.75 3.80
C ASP A 45 16.27 -12.64 3.00
N ARG A 46 16.97 -12.08 2.01
CA ARG A 46 16.39 -11.11 1.07
C ARG A 46 15.26 -11.74 0.25
N LEU A 47 15.43 -12.96 -0.22
CA LEU A 47 14.39 -13.68 -0.97
C LEU A 47 13.17 -13.97 -0.09
N LEU A 48 13.38 -14.46 1.13
CA LEU A 48 12.32 -14.70 2.11
C LEU A 48 11.53 -13.42 2.42
N ARG A 49 12.22 -12.30 2.69
CA ARG A 49 11.58 -11.00 2.92
C ARG A 49 10.76 -10.55 1.71
N LYS A 50 11.27 -10.75 0.50
CA LYS A 50 10.55 -10.43 -0.73
C LYS A 50 9.27 -11.27 -0.87
N GLU A 51 9.34 -12.57 -0.58
CA GLU A 51 8.19 -13.46 -0.58
C GLU A 51 7.16 -13.06 0.47
N GLN A 52 7.60 -12.70 1.68
CA GLN A 52 6.74 -12.19 2.75
C GLN A 52 5.95 -10.95 2.31
N ILE A 53 6.63 -9.96 1.74
CA ILE A 53 5.97 -8.73 1.26
C ILE A 53 5.02 -9.03 0.09
N LEU A 54 5.39 -9.93 -0.82
CA LEU A 54 4.52 -10.34 -1.92
C LEU A 54 3.26 -11.06 -1.43
N ALA A 55 3.37 -11.91 -0.41
CA ALA A 55 2.23 -12.57 0.21
C ALA A 55 1.27 -11.55 0.83
N VAL A 56 1.81 -10.59 1.60
CA VAL A 56 1.01 -9.49 2.18
C VAL A 56 0.31 -8.69 1.07
N ALA A 57 1.03 -8.29 0.02
CA ALA A 57 0.46 -7.51 -1.07
C ALA A 57 -0.70 -8.24 -1.78
N ARG A 58 -0.54 -9.54 -2.04
CA ARG A 58 -1.60 -10.38 -2.64
C ARG A 58 -2.82 -10.47 -1.75
N GLN A 59 -2.63 -10.64 -0.44
CA GLN A 59 -3.75 -10.73 0.50
C GLN A 59 -4.49 -9.40 0.61
N VAL A 60 -3.78 -8.27 0.66
CA VAL A 60 -4.38 -6.93 0.60
C VAL A 60 -5.21 -6.77 -0.68
N GLU A 61 -4.67 -7.19 -1.83
CA GLU A 61 -5.38 -7.14 -3.10
C GLU A 61 -6.67 -7.99 -3.10
N SER A 62 -6.62 -9.21 -2.56
CA SER A 62 -7.82 -10.05 -2.41
C SER A 62 -8.86 -9.40 -1.49
N MET A 63 -8.45 -8.81 -0.37
CA MET A 63 -9.35 -8.12 0.55
C MET A 63 -9.98 -6.88 -0.10
N PHE A 64 -9.19 -6.11 -0.85
CA PHE A 64 -9.67 -4.97 -1.62
C PHE A 64 -10.71 -5.40 -2.66
N GLN A 65 -10.42 -6.44 -3.45
CA GLN A 65 -11.37 -6.95 -4.44
C GLN A 65 -12.67 -7.44 -3.80
N LEU A 66 -12.57 -8.18 -2.69
CA LEU A 66 -13.73 -8.66 -1.93
C LEU A 66 -14.59 -7.49 -1.43
N GLN A 67 -13.96 -6.45 -0.90
CA GLN A 67 -14.65 -5.25 -0.43
C GLN A 67 -15.35 -4.51 -1.58
N GLN A 68 -14.68 -4.34 -2.73
CA GLN A 68 -15.26 -3.70 -3.90
C GLN A 68 -16.50 -4.46 -4.42
N GLN A 69 -16.42 -5.79 -4.46
CA GLN A 69 -17.54 -6.65 -4.84
C GLN A 69 -18.69 -6.56 -3.84
N ALA A 70 -18.40 -6.60 -2.53
CA ALA A 70 -19.40 -6.52 -1.47
C ALA A 70 -20.12 -5.17 -1.43
N CYS A 71 -19.41 -4.07 -1.71
CA CYS A 71 -19.98 -2.74 -1.78
C CYS A 71 -20.72 -2.46 -3.10
N GLY A 72 -20.73 -3.39 -4.06
CA GLY A 72 -21.33 -3.21 -5.38
C GLY A 72 -20.64 -2.13 -6.25
N ARG A 73 -19.47 -1.65 -5.82
CA ARG A 73 -18.72 -0.59 -6.52
C ARG A 73 -17.90 -1.24 -7.64
N HIS A 74 -18.37 -1.10 -8.88
CA HIS A 74 -17.58 -1.49 -10.04
C HIS A 74 -16.44 -0.48 -10.26
N ALA A 75 -15.25 -0.97 -10.62
CA ALA A 75 -14.06 -0.16 -10.86
C ALA A 75 -14.21 0.93 -11.96
N VAL A 76 -15.36 0.97 -12.64
CA VAL A 76 -15.73 2.02 -13.61
C VAL A 76 -16.13 3.33 -12.91
N ASP A 77 -16.57 3.28 -11.64
CA ASP A 77 -16.89 4.49 -10.85
C ASP A 77 -15.67 5.16 -10.22
N LEU A 78 -14.47 4.59 -10.39
CA LEU A 78 -13.20 5.29 -10.14
C LEU A 78 -12.86 6.17 -11.35
N GLN A 79 -13.83 6.93 -11.86
CA GLN A 79 -13.50 8.10 -12.65
C GLN A 79 -12.64 8.99 -11.75
N PRO A 80 -11.51 9.54 -12.22
CA PRO A 80 -10.81 10.56 -11.46
C PRO A 80 -11.84 11.68 -11.26
N GLN A 81 -12.37 11.82 -10.05
CA GLN A 81 -13.20 12.96 -9.72
C GLN A 81 -12.32 14.17 -10.00
N SER A 82 -12.64 14.89 -11.06
CA SER A 82 -11.99 16.12 -11.50
C SER A 82 -12.35 17.27 -10.56
N SER A 83 -12.38 17.00 -9.26
CA SER A 83 -12.53 17.99 -8.21
C SER A 83 -11.17 18.13 -7.56
N ASP A 84 -10.62 19.33 -7.61
CA ASP A 84 -9.43 19.81 -6.91
C ASP A 84 -9.50 19.69 -5.37
N ASP A 85 -10.43 18.89 -4.84
CA ASP A 85 -10.74 18.80 -3.43
C ASP A 85 -9.88 17.71 -2.72
N PRO A 86 -9.34 18.00 -1.52
CA PRO A 86 -8.54 17.06 -0.74
C PRO A 86 -9.34 15.89 -0.12
N VAL A 87 -10.53 15.58 -0.64
CA VAL A 87 -11.54 14.68 -0.04
C VAL A 87 -11.36 13.20 -0.39
N ALA A 88 -10.56 12.86 -1.41
CA ALA A 88 -10.47 11.49 -1.93
C ALA A 88 -9.88 10.43 -0.96
N LEU A 89 -9.16 10.82 0.11
CA LEU A 89 -8.55 9.86 1.04
C LEU A 89 -9.42 9.43 2.22
N HIS A 90 -10.42 10.22 2.59
CA HIS A 90 -11.27 9.89 3.74
C HIS A 90 -12.19 8.71 3.41
N GLU A 91 -12.67 8.65 2.17
CA GLU A 91 -13.58 7.61 1.67
C GLU A 91 -12.86 6.41 1.01
N ALA A 92 -11.53 6.44 1.00
CA ALA A 92 -10.72 5.39 0.40
C ALA A 92 -10.92 4.04 1.11
N PRO A 93 -11.08 2.93 0.35
CA PRO A 93 -11.18 1.59 0.92
C PRO A 93 -10.01 1.30 1.86
N CYS A 94 -10.33 0.89 3.07
CA CYS A 94 -9.35 0.50 4.07
C CYS A 94 -9.81 -0.75 4.81
N GLY A 95 -8.86 -1.44 5.41
CA GLY A 95 -9.16 -2.64 6.17
C GLY A 95 -8.02 -3.09 7.04
N VAL A 96 -8.33 -4.09 7.86
CA VAL A 96 -7.38 -4.74 8.75
C VAL A 96 -7.57 -6.25 8.68
N PHE A 97 -6.47 -6.99 8.69
CA PHE A 97 -6.50 -8.43 8.86
C PHE A 97 -5.32 -8.91 9.70
N ARG A 98 -5.42 -10.15 10.21
CA ARG A 98 -4.38 -10.79 11.00
C ARG A 98 -3.69 -11.86 10.17
N LEU A 99 -2.37 -11.92 10.32
CA LEU A 99 -1.51 -12.97 9.76
C LEU A 99 -1.25 -14.00 10.84
N ALA A 100 -1.47 -15.27 10.49
CA ALA A 100 -1.19 -16.38 11.38
C ALA A 100 0.33 -16.57 11.52
N PRO A 101 0.81 -17.06 12.66
CA PRO A 101 2.21 -17.44 12.78
C PRO A 101 2.53 -18.54 11.75
N GLY A 102 3.68 -18.41 11.10
CA GLY A 102 4.17 -19.31 10.05
C GLY A 102 3.76 -18.95 8.63
N ASP A 103 2.84 -17.99 8.42
CA ASP A 103 2.45 -17.53 7.08
C ASP A 103 2.10 -16.04 7.03
N PRO A 104 2.93 -15.16 6.45
CA PRO A 104 4.29 -15.39 5.96
C PRO A 104 5.38 -15.11 7.03
N PHE A 105 5.00 -14.60 8.20
CA PHE A 105 5.90 -14.29 9.31
C PHE A 105 5.84 -15.36 10.39
N GLN A 106 6.95 -15.63 11.08
CA GLN A 106 6.99 -16.58 12.19
C GLN A 106 6.10 -16.15 13.36
N GLU A 107 6.13 -14.86 13.66
CA GLU A 107 5.29 -14.25 14.69
C GLU A 107 3.95 -13.78 14.10
N PRO A 108 2.86 -13.78 14.89
CA PRO A 108 1.61 -13.21 14.46
C PRO A 108 1.77 -11.71 14.18
N ARG A 109 1.20 -11.25 13.06
CA ARG A 109 1.24 -9.83 12.68
C ARG A 109 -0.17 -9.32 12.37
N ILE A 110 -0.35 -8.02 12.49
CA ILE A 110 -1.55 -7.32 12.02
C ILE A 110 -1.18 -6.52 10.79
N VAL A 111 -2.01 -6.56 9.75
CA VAL A 111 -1.85 -5.73 8.56
C VAL A 111 -2.99 -4.73 8.51
N VAL A 112 -2.64 -3.45 8.46
CA VAL A 112 -3.58 -2.36 8.17
C VAL A 112 -3.27 -1.85 6.77
N TRP A 113 -4.29 -1.72 5.94
CA TRP A 113 -4.14 -1.34 4.54
C TRP A 113 -5.14 -0.28 4.10
N LEU A 114 -4.76 0.46 3.06
CA LEU A 114 -5.52 1.55 2.44
C LEU A 114 -5.32 1.48 0.92
N GLY A 115 -6.41 1.44 0.16
CA GLY A 115 -6.41 1.49 -1.30
C GLY A 115 -6.85 2.85 -1.81
N VAL A 116 -6.01 3.52 -2.59
CA VAL A 116 -6.31 4.82 -3.21
C VAL A 116 -5.96 4.76 -4.70
N LEU A 117 -6.89 5.16 -5.58
CA LEU A 117 -6.75 5.04 -7.03
C LEU A 117 -6.49 3.58 -7.46
N SER A 118 -5.26 3.25 -7.84
CA SER A 118 -4.79 1.89 -8.17
C SER A 118 -3.55 1.50 -7.36
N ILE A 119 -3.35 2.14 -6.21
CA ILE A 119 -2.21 1.95 -5.31
C ILE A 119 -2.71 1.48 -3.95
N GLY A 120 -2.13 0.41 -3.44
CA GLY A 120 -2.33 -0.10 -2.10
C GLY A 120 -1.17 0.29 -1.20
N PHE A 121 -1.48 0.86 -0.05
CA PHE A 121 -0.56 1.13 1.04
C PHE A 121 -0.85 0.13 2.16
N ALA A 122 0.18 -0.50 2.72
CA ALA A 122 0.00 -1.42 3.85
C ALA A 122 1.11 -1.30 4.88
N LEU A 123 0.71 -1.40 6.15
CA LEU A 123 1.59 -1.49 7.32
C LEU A 123 1.43 -2.85 7.96
N VAL A 124 2.55 -3.54 8.16
CA VAL A 124 2.64 -4.77 8.95
C VAL A 124 3.09 -4.39 10.36
N LEU A 125 2.35 -4.87 11.35
CA LEU A 125 2.43 -4.43 12.74
C LEU A 125 2.50 -5.64 13.67
N ASP A 126 2.93 -5.37 14.91
CA ASP A 126 2.74 -6.30 16.02
C ASP A 126 1.28 -6.36 16.50
N THR A 127 0.96 -7.38 17.27
CA THR A 127 -0.41 -7.68 17.73
C THR A 127 -1.00 -6.69 18.71
N HIS A 128 -0.20 -5.83 19.32
CA HIS A 128 -0.59 -4.95 20.44
C HIS A 128 -0.59 -3.45 20.10
N GLU A 129 -0.60 -3.11 18.81
CA GLU A 129 -0.58 -1.73 18.36
C GLU A 129 -1.96 -1.06 18.36
N ASN A 130 -1.97 0.26 18.52
CA ASN A 130 -3.19 1.06 18.40
C ASN A 130 -3.61 1.19 16.93
N LEU A 131 -4.61 0.42 16.51
CA LEU A 131 -5.06 0.38 15.11
C LEU A 131 -5.61 1.71 14.59
N LEU A 132 -6.28 2.51 15.45
CA LEU A 132 -6.81 3.82 15.05
C LEU A 132 -5.69 4.81 14.73
N LEU A 133 -4.63 4.80 15.55
CA LEU A 133 -3.44 5.63 15.32
C LEU A 133 -2.74 5.19 14.03
N VAL A 134 -2.61 3.88 13.83
CA VAL A 134 -1.94 3.34 12.64
C VAL A 134 -2.71 3.68 11.37
N GLU A 135 -4.03 3.51 11.35
CA GLU A 135 -4.85 3.88 10.20
C GLU A 135 -4.73 5.38 9.89
N SER A 136 -4.83 6.22 10.92
CA SER A 136 -4.67 7.68 10.79
C SER A 136 -3.30 8.05 10.22
N THR A 137 -2.25 7.35 10.69
CA THR A 137 -0.87 7.51 10.20
C THR A 137 -0.74 7.06 8.75
N LEU A 138 -1.31 5.91 8.38
CA LEU A 138 -1.29 5.39 7.02
C LEU A 138 -1.99 6.35 6.04
N ARG A 139 -3.13 6.90 6.45
CA ARG A 139 -3.87 7.90 5.66
C ARG A 139 -3.08 9.19 5.51
N LEU A 140 -2.41 9.66 6.57
CA LEU A 140 -1.50 10.81 6.48
C LEU A 140 -0.35 10.56 5.50
N LEU A 141 0.32 9.41 5.60
CA LEU A 141 1.43 9.04 4.71
C LEU A 141 0.98 8.97 3.25
N ALA A 142 -0.14 8.31 2.97
CA ALA A 142 -0.69 8.22 1.63
C ALA A 142 -0.99 9.60 1.05
N ARG A 143 -1.54 10.52 1.86
CA ARG A 143 -1.80 11.91 1.43
C ARG A 143 -0.50 12.61 1.04
N LEU A 144 0.49 12.62 1.93
CA LEU A 144 1.77 13.28 1.70
C LEU A 144 2.48 12.72 0.45
N LEU A 145 2.46 11.41 0.27
CA LEU A 145 3.06 10.76 -0.90
C LEU A 145 2.35 11.18 -2.20
N LEU A 146 1.02 11.19 -2.22
CA LEU A 146 0.26 11.62 -3.40
C LEU A 146 0.45 13.10 -3.71
N ASP A 147 0.52 13.95 -2.68
CA ASP A 147 0.79 15.38 -2.85
C ASP A 147 2.18 15.59 -3.49
N HIS A 148 3.21 14.86 -3.03
CA HIS A 148 4.52 14.89 -3.66
C HIS A 148 4.52 14.40 -5.12
N LEU A 149 3.70 13.40 -5.45
CA LEU A 149 3.56 12.93 -6.84
C LEU A 149 2.84 13.95 -7.74
N ARG A 150 1.86 14.71 -7.21
CA ARG A 150 1.18 15.79 -7.94
C ARG A 150 2.16 16.90 -8.34
N LEU A 151 3.12 17.21 -7.48
CA LEU A 151 4.17 18.19 -7.79
C LEU A 151 5.12 17.76 -8.91
N LEU A 152 5.20 16.45 -9.20
CA LEU A 152 6.01 15.90 -10.29
C LEU A 152 5.30 15.92 -11.64
N VAL A 153 3.99 16.16 -11.67
CA VAL A 153 3.27 16.44 -12.92
C VAL A 153 3.63 17.86 -13.30
N PRO A 154 4.38 18.10 -14.39
CA PRO A 154 4.58 19.46 -14.88
C PRO A 154 3.18 20.02 -15.09
N GLY A 155 2.85 21.12 -14.40
CA GLY A 155 1.62 21.83 -14.66
C GLY A 155 1.53 21.98 -16.17
N VAL A 156 0.49 21.38 -16.77
CA VAL A 156 0.16 21.68 -18.16
C VAL A 156 0.06 23.20 -18.17
N CYS A 157 1.02 23.86 -18.80
CA CYS A 157 0.98 25.29 -18.98
C CYS A 157 -0.35 25.56 -19.68
N SER A 158 -1.33 26.00 -18.91
CA SER A 158 -2.62 26.43 -19.41
C SER A 158 -2.33 27.62 -20.31
N ASN A 159 -2.15 27.34 -21.60
CA ASN A 159 -2.25 28.32 -22.66
C ASN A 159 -3.69 28.85 -22.64
N SER A 160 -3.92 29.90 -21.87
CA SER A 160 -5.12 30.73 -21.98
C SER A 160 -4.90 32.07 -21.30
N SER A 161 -4.14 32.94 -21.97
CA SER A 161 -4.44 34.37 -21.93
C SER A 161 -4.83 34.79 -23.35
N PRO A 162 -6.12 35.03 -23.63
CA PRO A 162 -6.53 35.76 -24.81
C PRO A 162 -6.47 37.27 -24.51
N LEU A 163 -5.93 38.04 -25.45
CA LEU A 163 -6.21 39.47 -25.68
C LEU A 163 -6.04 40.43 -24.47
N CYS A 164 -4.86 41.04 -24.37
CA CYS A 164 -4.66 42.50 -24.23
C CYS A 164 -3.32 42.85 -24.89
#